data_AF-A0A351Q425-F1
#
_entry.id   AF-A0A351Q425-F1
#
_cell.length_a   1.000
_cell.length_b   1.000
_cell.length_c   1.000
_cell.angle_alpha   90.00
_cell.angle_beta   90.00
_cell.angle_gamma   90.00
#
_symmetry.space_group_name_H-M   'P 1'
#
loop_
_entity.id
_entity.type
_entity.pdbx_description
1 polymer ?
#
loop_
_entity_poly.entity_id
_entity_poly.type
_entity_poly.pdbx_seq_one_letter_code
_entity_poly.pdbx_strand_id
1 'polypeptide(L)'
;MIMAAQQQNSTRHDWTREEVLAMFNQPFNDLLFDAQVMHRRHFNPNSVQLSTLLSIKTGACPEDCKYCPQSARYDTGLEKEKLLEIETVIEAAKVAKASGSSRFCMGAAWRSPHDRDIPAVANMIREVKALGLETCMTLGMLSE
;
A
#
# COMPACT_ATOMS: atom_id res chain seq x y z
N MET A 1 28.49 -7.76 -31.33
CA MET A 1 28.95 -6.39 -31.00
C MET A 1 27.74 -5.47 -31.14
N ILE A 2 26.93 -5.34 -30.09
CA ILE A 2 25.88 -4.32 -29.98
C ILE A 2 26.13 -3.65 -28.62
N MET A 3 26.91 -2.57 -28.66
CA MET A 3 27.06 -1.65 -27.54
C MET A 3 26.15 -0.45 -27.76
N ALA A 4 25.73 0.13 -26.63
CA ALA A 4 25.04 1.41 -26.43
C ALA A 4 23.53 1.41 -26.75
N ALA A 5 22.66 1.90 -25.86
CA ALA A 5 22.87 3.00 -24.93
C ALA A 5 22.50 2.66 -23.46
N GLN A 6 23.50 2.72 -22.58
CA GLN A 6 23.26 3.19 -21.21
C GLN A 6 23.01 4.69 -21.31
N GLN A 7 21.75 5.09 -21.45
CA GLN A 7 21.37 6.48 -21.23
C GLN A 7 20.97 6.58 -19.76
N GLN A 8 21.92 6.99 -18.92
CA GLN A 8 21.64 7.40 -17.55
C GLN A 8 20.76 8.65 -17.60
N ASN A 9 19.45 8.48 -17.74
CA ASN A 9 18.52 9.49 -17.28
C ASN A 9 18.49 9.38 -15.76
N SER A 10 19.29 10.21 -15.09
CA SER A 10 19.16 10.42 -13.65
C SER A 10 17.70 10.73 -13.33
N THR A 11 17.13 10.02 -12.37
CA THR A 11 15.77 10.30 -11.88
C THR A 11 15.66 11.78 -11.52
N ARG A 12 14.68 12.45 -12.12
CA ARG A 12 14.41 13.87 -11.89
C ARG A 12 13.62 14.06 -10.59
N HIS A 13 13.95 15.10 -9.82
CA HIS A 13 13.32 15.40 -8.52
C HIS A 13 12.74 16.83 -8.41
N ASP A 14 12.82 17.63 -9.46
CA ASP A 14 12.51 19.07 -9.51
C ASP A 14 11.36 19.39 -10.48
N TRP A 15 10.32 18.55 -10.50
CA TRP A 15 9.12 18.76 -11.32
C TRP A 15 8.36 20.02 -10.88
N THR A 16 8.06 20.91 -11.82
CA THR A 16 7.15 22.04 -11.58
C THR A 16 5.70 21.63 -11.81
N ARG A 17 4.78 22.45 -11.27
CA ARG A 17 3.34 22.25 -11.48
C ARG A 17 2.97 22.34 -12.96
N GLU A 18 3.56 23.28 -13.70
CA GLU A 18 3.28 23.48 -15.13
C GLU A 18 3.66 22.24 -15.94
N GLU A 19 4.80 21.61 -15.64
CA GLU A 19 5.27 20.42 -16.34
C GLU A 19 4.37 19.21 -16.09
N VAL A 20 3.89 19.04 -14.86
CA VAL A 20 2.92 18.00 -14.55
C VAL A 20 1.61 18.25 -15.27
N LEU A 21 1.11 19.49 -15.28
CA LEU A 21 -0.11 19.85 -16.02
C LEU A 21 0.04 19.63 -17.52
N ALA A 22 1.22 19.87 -18.09
CA ALA A 22 1.49 19.57 -19.49
C ALA A 22 1.31 18.08 -19.79
N MET A 23 1.76 17.18 -18.89
CA MET A 23 1.53 15.73 -19.04
C MET A 23 0.05 15.36 -19.02
N PHE A 24 -0.74 15.94 -18.10
CA PHE A 24 -2.20 15.72 -18.04
C PHE A 24 -2.93 16.22 -19.29
N ASN A 25 -2.37 17.22 -20.00
CA ASN A 25 -2.94 17.78 -21.22
C ASN A 25 -2.43 17.11 -22.51
N GLN A 26 -1.53 16.12 -22.42
CA GLN A 26 -1.07 15.38 -23.60
C GLN A 26 -2.21 14.59 -24.25
N PRO A 27 -2.15 14.33 -25.57
CA PRO A 27 -3.03 13.35 -26.20
C PRO A 27 -2.91 12.01 -25.46
N PHE A 28 -4.05 11.45 -25.06
CA PHE A 28 -4.09 10.31 -24.16
C PHE A 28 -3.28 9.09 -24.65
N ASN A 29 -3.35 8.80 -25.96
CA ASN A 29 -2.62 7.67 -26.54
C ASN A 29 -1.11 7.87 -26.53
N ASP A 30 -0.63 9.11 -26.70
CA ASP A 30 0.78 9.45 -26.65
C ASP A 30 1.30 9.32 -25.21
N LEU A 31 0.53 9.83 -24.23
CA LEU A 31 0.83 9.68 -22.81
C LEU A 31 0.90 8.19 -22.38
N LEU A 32 -0.04 7.37 -22.85
CA LEU A 32 0.00 5.92 -22.58
C LEU A 32 1.22 5.25 -23.20
N PHE A 33 1.60 5.62 -24.42
CA PHE A 33 2.79 5.10 -25.06
C PHE A 33 4.06 5.46 -24.28
N ASP A 34 4.22 6.73 -23.92
CA ASP A 34 5.35 7.21 -23.11
C ASP A 34 5.42 6.50 -21.75
N ALA A 35 4.28 6.29 -21.10
CA ALA A 35 4.19 5.55 -19.84
C ALA A 35 4.70 4.10 -19.99
N GLN A 36 4.32 3.40 -21.06
CA GLN A 36 4.79 2.03 -21.33
C GLN A 36 6.29 2.00 -21.64
N VAL A 37 6.79 2.97 -22.41
CA VAL A 37 8.22 3.12 -22.70
C VAL A 37 8.99 3.30 -21.39
N MET A 38 8.54 4.20 -20.51
CA MET A 38 9.17 4.43 -19.21
C MET A 38 9.09 3.21 -18.29
N HIS A 39 7.95 2.52 -18.27
CA HIS A 39 7.79 1.29 -17.49
C HIS A 39 8.78 0.21 -17.94
N ARG A 40 8.87 -0.07 -19.25
CA ARG A 40 9.78 -1.09 -19.82
C ARG A 40 11.27 -0.77 -19.62
N ARG A 41 11.62 0.51 -19.43
CA ARG A 41 13.00 0.94 -19.13
C ARG A 41 13.41 0.62 -17.69
N HIS A 42 12.48 0.59 -16.74
CA HIS A 42 12.80 0.50 -15.31
C HIS A 42 12.29 -0.77 -14.62
N PHE A 43 11.34 -1.48 -15.24
CA PHE A 43 10.70 -2.67 -14.67
C PHE A 43 10.70 -3.82 -15.66
N ASN A 44 10.61 -5.05 -15.15
CA ASN A 44 10.27 -6.21 -15.98
C ASN A 44 8.80 -6.08 -16.39
N PRO A 45 8.50 -5.87 -17.69
CA PRO A 45 7.14 -5.56 -18.14
C PRO A 45 6.16 -6.72 -18.03
N ASN A 46 6.64 -7.93 -17.77
CA ASN A 46 5.81 -9.13 -17.62
C ASN A 46 5.76 -9.60 -16.15
N SER A 47 6.17 -8.75 -15.20
CA SER A 47 6.11 -9.03 -13.77
C SER A 47 5.13 -8.09 -13.08
N VAL A 48 4.40 -8.61 -12.09
CA VAL A 48 3.47 -7.85 -11.26
C VAL A 48 3.73 -8.19 -9.81
N GLN A 49 3.71 -7.19 -8.93
CA GLN A 49 3.77 -7.42 -7.49
C GLN A 49 2.39 -7.77 -6.94
N LEU A 50 2.25 -8.93 -6.31
CA LEU A 50 1.02 -9.35 -5.64
C LEU A 50 1.09 -9.08 -4.14
N SER A 51 0.19 -8.23 -3.65
CA SER A 51 0.05 -7.89 -2.23
C SER A 51 -1.36 -8.21 -1.75
N THR A 52 -1.49 -8.88 -0.61
CA THR A 52 -2.80 -9.10 0.05
C THR A 52 -2.91 -8.22 1.28
N LEU A 53 -4.09 -7.62 1.49
CA LEU A 53 -4.36 -6.78 2.64
C LEU A 53 -5.42 -7.40 3.56
N LEU A 54 -5.22 -7.25 4.86
CA LEU A 54 -6.23 -7.51 5.90
C LEU A 54 -6.47 -6.25 6.73
N SER A 55 -7.73 -5.92 6.98
CA SER A 55 -8.10 -4.90 7.96
C SER A 55 -7.99 -5.51 9.37
N ILE A 56 -6.96 -5.16 10.12
CA ILE A 56 -6.71 -5.70 11.46
C ILE A 56 -7.54 -5.00 12.53
N LYS A 57 -8.14 -3.84 12.23
CA LYS A 57 -9.13 -3.14 13.06
C LYS A 57 -10.06 -2.38 12.13
N THR A 58 -11.35 -2.70 12.16
CA THR A 58 -12.33 -2.20 11.16
C THR A 58 -13.37 -1.27 11.78
N GLY A 59 -13.67 -0.17 11.10
CA GLY A 59 -14.74 0.77 11.48
C GLY A 59 -14.39 1.65 12.68
N ALA A 60 -15.36 2.47 13.12
CA ALA A 60 -15.21 3.41 14.23
C ALA A 60 -13.95 4.31 14.13
N CYS A 61 -13.59 4.75 12.92
CA CYS A 61 -12.48 5.69 12.70
C CYS A 61 -12.93 7.11 13.08
N PRO A 62 -12.14 7.88 13.85
CA PRO A 62 -12.53 9.24 14.25
C PRO A 62 -12.47 10.27 13.10
N GLU A 63 -11.65 10.00 12.09
CA GLU A 63 -11.48 10.85 10.89
C GLU A 63 -12.78 10.96 10.09
N ASP A 64 -12.97 12.07 9.38
CA ASP A 64 -14.21 12.42 8.67
C ASP A 64 -14.10 12.32 7.13
N CYS A 65 -13.15 11.53 6.63
CA CYS A 65 -12.89 11.32 5.20
C CYS A 65 -14.19 11.01 4.43
N LYS A 66 -14.58 11.89 3.50
CA LYS A 66 -15.89 11.83 2.79
C LYS A 66 -16.12 10.56 1.98
N TYR A 67 -15.07 9.85 1.60
CA TYR A 67 -15.12 8.64 0.80
C TYR A 67 -14.97 7.36 1.62
N CYS A 68 -14.57 7.45 2.90
CA CYS A 68 -14.17 6.26 3.66
C CYS A 68 -15.40 5.61 4.33
N PRO A 69 -15.68 4.32 4.05
CA PRO A 69 -16.82 3.63 4.66
C PRO A 69 -16.64 3.35 6.16
N GLN A 70 -15.42 3.55 6.70
CA GLN A 70 -15.08 3.22 8.08
C GLN A 70 -15.15 4.41 9.05
N SER A 71 -15.41 5.61 8.53
CA SER A 71 -15.55 6.82 9.35
C SER A 71 -16.75 6.70 10.29
N ALA A 72 -16.54 6.99 11.57
CA ALA A 72 -17.60 7.02 12.58
C ALA A 72 -18.58 8.19 12.39
N ARG A 73 -18.33 9.08 11.42
CA ARG A 73 -19.17 10.25 11.12
C ARG A 73 -20.34 9.94 10.19
N TYR A 74 -20.33 8.77 9.54
CA TYR A 74 -21.34 8.38 8.56
C TYR A 74 -21.89 7.00 8.91
N ASP A 75 -23.17 6.78 8.62
CA ASP A 75 -23.77 5.45 8.70
C ASP A 75 -23.65 4.75 7.35
N THR A 76 -22.81 3.72 7.31
CA THR A 76 -22.49 2.93 6.11
C THR A 76 -22.97 1.49 6.25
N GLY A 77 -23.62 1.13 7.36
CA GLY A 77 -23.97 -0.25 7.69
C GLY A 77 -22.77 -1.16 8.00
N LEU A 78 -21.56 -0.59 8.16
CA LEU A 78 -20.35 -1.35 8.41
C LEU A 78 -20.33 -1.94 9.83
N GLU A 79 -20.14 -3.26 9.93
CA GLU A 79 -19.86 -3.93 11.19
C GLU A 79 -18.49 -3.54 11.75
N LYS A 80 -18.45 -3.22 13.03
CA LYS A 80 -17.25 -2.74 13.71
C LYS A 80 -16.52 -3.93 14.31
N GLU A 81 -15.24 -4.04 14.02
CA GLU A 81 -14.38 -5.08 14.57
C GLU A 81 -13.25 -4.43 15.37
N LYS A 82 -12.96 -5.04 16.52
CA LYS A 82 -11.81 -4.64 17.34
C LYS A 82 -10.51 -5.05 16.63
N LEU A 83 -9.38 -4.69 17.24
CA LEU A 83 -8.09 -5.21 16.81
C LEU A 83 -8.15 -6.75 16.83
N LEU A 84 -7.81 -7.38 15.71
CA LEU A 84 -7.80 -8.84 15.57
C LEU A 84 -6.70 -9.45 16.45
N GLU A 85 -6.97 -10.66 16.94
CA GLU A 85 -5.96 -11.48 17.59
C GLU A 85 -4.86 -11.89 16.60
N ILE A 86 -3.64 -12.06 17.12
CA ILE A 86 -2.47 -12.31 16.29
C ILE A 86 -2.58 -13.60 15.49
N GLU A 87 -3.20 -14.65 16.04
CA GLU A 87 -3.40 -15.93 15.37
C GLU A 87 -4.23 -15.77 14.09
N THR A 88 -5.27 -14.93 14.14
CA THR A 88 -6.11 -14.62 12.97
C THR A 88 -5.30 -13.92 11.88
N VAL A 89 -4.43 -12.98 12.26
CA VAL A 89 -3.55 -12.28 11.33
C VAL A 89 -2.53 -13.21 10.69
N ILE A 90 -1.91 -14.10 11.48
CA ILE A 90 -0.94 -15.09 11.00
C ILE A 90 -1.60 -16.06 10.03
N GLU A 91 -2.81 -16.55 10.34
CA GLU A 91 -3.51 -17.50 9.48
C GLU A 91 -3.87 -16.86 8.12
N ALA A 92 -4.38 -15.63 8.14
CA ALA A 92 -4.63 -14.87 6.92
C ALA A 92 -3.34 -14.63 6.11
N ALA A 93 -2.22 -14.35 6.77
CA ALA A 93 -0.93 -14.18 6.11
C ALA A 93 -0.40 -15.48 5.48
N LYS A 94 -0.59 -16.63 6.13
CA LYS A 94 -0.26 -17.95 5.57
C LYS A 94 -1.10 -18.25 4.33
N VAL A 95 -2.40 -17.98 4.38
CA VAL A 95 -3.31 -18.14 3.23
C VAL A 95 -2.86 -17.23 2.08
N ALA A 96 -2.55 -15.96 2.36
CA ALA A 96 -2.03 -15.03 1.36
C ALA A 96 -0.73 -15.52 0.71
N LYS A 97 0.22 -16.01 1.52
CA LYS A 97 1.47 -16.59 1.02
C LYS A 97 1.22 -17.81 0.14
N ALA A 98 0.38 -18.74 0.58
CA ALA A 98 0.01 -19.93 -0.20
C ALA A 98 -0.68 -19.57 -1.53
N SER A 99 -1.35 -18.40 -1.57
CA SER A 99 -2.00 -17.86 -2.76
C SER A 99 -1.05 -17.10 -3.69
N GLY A 100 0.24 -17.03 -3.35
CA GLY A 100 1.30 -16.44 -4.17
C GLY A 100 1.64 -14.98 -3.86
N SER A 101 1.07 -14.39 -2.81
CA SER A 101 1.41 -13.02 -2.43
C SER A 101 2.85 -12.92 -1.92
N SER A 102 3.55 -11.88 -2.37
CA SER A 102 4.91 -11.56 -1.89
C SER A 102 4.91 -10.56 -0.72
N ARG A 103 3.81 -9.81 -0.55
CA ARG A 103 3.62 -8.82 0.51
C ARG A 103 2.29 -9.01 1.21
N PHE A 104 2.28 -8.86 2.54
CA PHE A 104 1.08 -8.79 3.36
C PHE A 104 0.96 -7.41 4.01
N CYS A 105 -0.19 -6.79 3.81
CA CYS A 105 -0.50 -5.45 4.28
C CYS A 105 -1.55 -5.51 5.40
N MET A 106 -1.34 -4.80 6.49
CA MET A 106 -2.31 -4.70 7.58
C MET A 106 -2.81 -3.26 7.72
N GLY A 107 -4.12 -3.06 7.65
CA GLY A 107 -4.74 -1.75 7.80
C GLY A 107 -5.51 -1.62 9.12
N ALA A 108 -5.41 -0.48 9.79
CA ALA A 108 -6.18 -0.20 10.98
C ALA A 108 -6.96 1.12 10.86
N ALA A 109 -8.23 1.10 11.27
CA ALA A 109 -9.11 2.27 11.28
C ALA A 109 -8.82 3.21 12.47
N TRP A 110 -7.60 3.75 12.52
CA TRP A 110 -7.15 4.72 13.52
C TRP A 110 -6.78 6.05 12.86
N ARG A 111 -6.81 7.12 13.66
CA ARG A 111 -6.02 8.32 13.35
C ARG A 111 -4.54 8.06 13.64
N SER A 112 -4.27 7.59 14.85
CA SER A 112 -2.96 7.21 15.36
C SER A 112 -3.14 5.98 16.25
N PRO A 113 -2.20 5.02 16.25
CA PRO A 113 -2.26 3.87 17.15
C PRO A 113 -2.10 4.33 18.61
N HIS A 114 -2.72 3.62 19.56
CA HIS A 114 -2.46 3.85 20.98
C HIS A 114 -1.20 3.11 21.43
N ASP A 115 -0.45 3.66 22.38
CA ASP A 115 0.77 3.03 22.94
C ASP A 115 0.55 1.59 23.42
N ARG A 116 -0.63 1.31 23.99
CA ARG A 116 -0.99 -0.05 24.45
C ARG A 116 -1.12 -1.07 23.31
N ASP A 117 -1.44 -0.62 22.10
CA ASP A 117 -1.68 -1.48 20.93
C ASP A 117 -0.36 -1.70 20.14
N ILE A 118 0.63 -0.82 20.32
CA ILE A 118 1.94 -0.91 19.64
C ILE A 118 2.64 -2.26 19.87
N PRO A 119 2.72 -2.83 21.10
CA PRO A 119 3.34 -4.14 21.30
C PRO A 119 2.66 -5.26 20.49
N ALA A 120 1.32 -5.26 20.43
CA ALA A 120 0.56 -6.24 19.66
C ALA A 120 0.83 -6.10 18.16
N VAL A 121 0.81 -4.87 17.63
CA VAL A 121 1.14 -4.55 16.24
C VAL A 121 2.57 -4.95 15.88
N ALA A 122 3.54 -4.64 16.74
CA ALA A 122 4.93 -5.03 16.55
C ALA A 122 5.10 -6.56 16.53
N ASN A 123 4.30 -7.28 17.32
CA ASN A 123 4.28 -8.74 17.31
C ASN A 123 3.71 -9.28 15.99
N MET A 124 2.58 -8.73 15.51
CA MET A 124 2.04 -9.08 14.19
C MET A 124 3.07 -8.90 13.07
N ILE A 125 3.80 -7.78 13.08
CA ILE A 125 4.88 -7.51 12.10
C ILE A 125 5.95 -8.60 12.16
N ARG A 126 6.42 -8.94 13.37
CA ARG A 126 7.47 -9.94 13.57
C ARG A 126 7.05 -11.30 13.03
N GLU A 127 5.83 -11.74 13.34
CA GLU A 127 5.30 -13.03 12.92
C GLU A 127 5.07 -13.09 11.40
N VAL A 128 4.46 -12.07 10.80
CA VAL A 128 4.28 -12.00 9.34
C VAL A 128 5.62 -11.99 8.60
N LYS A 129 6.60 -11.25 9.12
CA LYS A 129 7.96 -11.22 8.55
C LYS A 129 8.66 -12.58 8.68
N ALA A 130 8.45 -13.31 9.79
CA ALA A 130 8.99 -14.65 9.97
C ALA A 130 8.42 -15.67 8.96
N LEU A 131 7.24 -15.41 8.39
CA LEU A 131 6.70 -16.20 7.27
C LEU A 131 7.43 -15.93 5.94
N GLY A 132 8.37 -14.99 5.88
CA GLY A 132 9.11 -14.64 4.66
C GLY A 132 8.34 -13.76 3.68
N LEU A 133 7.25 -13.13 4.12
CA LEU A 133 6.53 -12.11 3.37
C LEU A 133 7.14 -10.72 3.63
N GLU A 134 7.11 -9.85 2.63
CA GLU A 134 7.24 -8.42 2.91
C GLU A 134 6.07 -7.98 3.79
N THR A 135 6.37 -7.14 4.79
CA THR A 135 5.37 -6.68 5.75
C THR A 135 5.14 -5.18 5.60
N CYS A 136 3.89 -4.80 5.41
CA CYS A 136 3.46 -3.42 5.27
C CYS A 136 2.28 -3.14 6.21
N MET A 137 2.18 -1.93 6.74
CA MET A 137 1.03 -1.52 7.54
C MET A 137 0.63 -0.07 7.27
N THR A 138 -0.66 0.21 7.40
CA THR A 138 -1.22 1.57 7.44
C THR A 138 -1.97 1.77 8.75
N LEU A 139 -1.38 2.55 9.65
CA LEU A 139 -1.87 2.76 11.03
C LEU A 139 -2.28 4.22 11.29
N GLY A 140 -2.31 5.04 10.24
CA GLY A 140 -2.42 6.48 10.36
C GLY A 140 -1.08 7.11 10.78
N MET A 141 -1.15 8.13 11.63
CA MET A 141 0.02 8.86 12.13
C MET A 141 0.67 8.09 13.28
N LEU A 142 1.92 7.62 13.11
CA LEU A 142 2.59 6.77 14.11
C LEU A 142 3.04 7.52 15.36
N SER A 143 3.33 8.82 15.22
CA SER A 143 3.71 9.72 16.30
C SER A 143 3.04 11.06 16.04
N GLU A 144 2.13 11.46 16.93
CA GLU A 144 1.54 12.79 17.06
C GLU A 144 1.46 13.16 18.53
#